data_AF-A0A956L9L1-F1
#
_entry.id   AF-A0A956L9L1-F1
#
_cell.length_a   1.000
_cell.length_b   1.000
_cell.length_c   1.000
_cell.angle_alpha   90.00
_cell.angle_beta   90.00
_cell.angle_gamma   90.00
#
_symmetry.space_group_name_H-M   'P 1'
#
loop_
_entity.id
_entity.type
_entity.pdbx_description
1 polymer ?
#
loop_
_entity_poly.entity_id
_entity_poly.type
_entity_poly.pdbx_seq_one_letter_code
_entity_poly.pdbx_strand_id
1 'polypeptide(L)'
;DLRPDARGVVTIDPAAVAHVHVLRVVAVSPGEAVQRYVLRPEVEVSPRDLRLARGLDPRRPVARQRRVAVRAHGQPLRIADVTTAKLEVYDTVGRVFRLLTTLGGHAMLERFGFVVRWPSLREAEKRALYSEHACHELGLFLSRKDPEFFARVVLPHLRHKKHPTFLDHYLRGDDLSGYRRPWAFGRLNVVERILLAQRIEDEREPVARHVGDRDDLRPPDVEHADRLFQAAIRGAALETDDALGFGAAARLAEGGLPPGEPSPEPAASGGPRGGGGAYKKAKSRMRSALREEADDDGFLADEEAESGVELASVASVGGYGGDGQARDLAMRQQQRRLFRALETTQEWAENHYHHLTLDQQGPELVTVNPFWRDFAEHRPGEPFLSPHVAHACGSFTEVMCALAVLDLPFEAEAPEVVYAGAEMTLRGGSPSLAFHEQIAPAEPVAEAIPLLVAQSILRHDDRHHYVGNEVHDKVVTGELLVGVVYTGKVVLTNPTSATLALELLLQIPVGAVPVAAASRSSGISSASAATLLMTADSAAPTTAM
;
A
#
# COMPACT_ATOMS: atom_id res chain seq x y z
N ASP A 1 -7.19 25.84 -5.80
CA ASP A 1 -5.80 26.08 -6.25
C ASP A 1 -5.57 27.51 -6.72
N LEU A 2 -4.61 28.19 -6.12
CA LEU A 2 -4.16 29.50 -6.55
C LEU A 2 -3.31 29.36 -7.82
N ARG A 3 -3.81 29.85 -8.97
CA ARG A 3 -3.07 29.83 -10.23
C ARG A 3 -2.44 31.19 -10.49
N PRO A 4 -1.12 31.25 -10.77
CA PRO A 4 -0.50 32.50 -11.21
C PRO A 4 -1.05 32.93 -12.57
N ASP A 5 -1.15 34.24 -12.77
CA ASP A 5 -1.49 34.83 -14.06
C ASP A 5 -0.33 34.71 -15.07
N ALA A 6 -0.51 35.24 -16.28
CA ALA A 6 0.49 35.22 -17.34
C ALA A 6 1.81 35.95 -16.98
N ARG A 7 1.83 36.72 -15.90
CA ARG A 7 3.00 37.45 -15.37
C ARG A 7 3.58 36.79 -14.12
N GLY A 8 3.07 35.63 -13.71
CA GLY A 8 3.52 34.92 -12.51
C GLY A 8 2.95 35.50 -11.20
N VAL A 9 1.96 36.38 -11.27
CA VAL A 9 1.34 37.01 -10.09
C VAL A 9 0.16 36.18 -9.63
N VAL A 10 0.11 35.89 -8.33
CA VAL A 10 -1.03 35.26 -7.67
C VAL A 10 -1.74 36.32 -6.83
N THR A 11 -3.02 36.53 -7.11
CA THR A 11 -3.87 37.43 -6.34
C THR A 11 -4.78 36.61 -5.43
N ILE A 12 -4.82 36.95 -4.15
CA ILE A 12 -5.71 36.33 -3.17
C ILE A 12 -6.68 37.39 -2.69
N ASP A 13 -7.97 37.07 -2.69
CA ASP A 13 -8.99 37.95 -2.12
C ASP A 13 -8.72 38.18 -0.62
N PRO A 14 -8.56 39.44 -0.16
CA PRO A 14 -8.37 39.75 1.26
C PRO A 14 -9.48 39.19 2.18
N ALA A 15 -10.70 39.04 1.66
CA ALA A 15 -11.85 38.48 2.37
C ALA A 15 -11.68 36.98 2.64
N ALA A 16 -11.13 36.22 1.68
CA ALA A 16 -10.90 34.78 1.81
C ALA A 16 -9.92 34.43 2.94
N VAL A 17 -9.04 35.36 3.29
CA VAL A 17 -8.03 35.21 4.34
C VAL A 17 -8.27 36.13 5.54
N ALA A 18 -9.46 36.74 5.65
CA ALA A 18 -9.77 37.72 6.71
C ALA A 18 -9.69 37.13 8.13
N HIS A 19 -9.84 35.82 8.27
CA HIS A 19 -9.81 35.09 9.54
C HIS A 19 -8.39 34.70 10.01
N VAL A 20 -7.34 35.00 9.23
CA VAL A 20 -5.96 34.63 9.57
C VAL A 20 -5.09 35.83 9.94
N HIS A 21 -4.37 35.71 11.06
CA HIS A 21 -3.40 36.71 11.51
C HIS A 21 -2.03 36.55 10.81
N VAL A 22 -1.60 35.31 10.54
CA VAL A 22 -0.32 35.01 9.89
C VAL A 22 -0.57 34.23 8.61
N LEU A 23 -0.12 34.78 7.48
CA LEU A 23 -0.21 34.13 6.18
C LEU A 23 1.19 33.67 5.75
N ARG A 24 1.39 32.35 5.63
CA ARG A 24 2.63 31.76 5.12
C ARG A 24 2.48 31.46 3.63
N VAL A 25 3.13 32.26 2.79
CA VAL A 25 3.24 32.01 1.35
C VAL A 25 4.42 31.09 1.10
N VAL A 26 4.20 29.97 0.41
CA VAL A 26 5.26 29.05 0.00
C VAL A 26 5.21 28.90 -1.51
N ALA A 27 6.30 29.21 -2.18
CA ALA A 27 6.50 28.96 -3.60
C ALA A 27 7.46 27.78 -3.76
N VAL A 28 7.03 26.72 -4.45
CA VAL A 28 7.79 25.48 -4.62
C VAL A 28 8.09 25.26 -6.11
N SER A 29 9.37 25.04 -6.42
CA SER A 29 9.87 24.59 -7.72
C SER A 29 10.42 23.15 -7.59
N PRO A 30 10.78 22.48 -8.69
CA PRO A 30 11.36 21.13 -8.64
C PRO A 30 12.66 21.01 -7.82
N GLY A 31 13.36 22.11 -7.55
CA GLY A 31 14.64 22.10 -6.82
C GLY A 31 14.70 23.05 -5.61
N GLU A 32 13.71 23.93 -5.43
CA GLU A 32 13.77 24.99 -4.43
C GLU A 32 12.39 25.23 -3.81
N ALA A 33 12.38 25.66 -2.55
CA ALA A 33 11.19 26.17 -1.90
C ALA A 33 11.54 27.50 -1.21
N VAL A 34 10.81 28.55 -1.55
CA VAL A 34 10.92 29.86 -0.90
C VAL A 34 9.67 30.11 -0.08
N GLN A 35 9.84 30.60 1.14
CA GLN A 35 8.72 30.94 2.02
C GLN A 35 8.79 32.40 2.47
N ARG A 36 7.63 33.03 2.61
CA ARG A 36 7.48 34.36 3.19
C ARG A 36 6.27 34.42 4.11
N TYR A 37 6.42 35.13 5.22
CA TYR A 37 5.33 35.40 6.15
C TYR A 37 4.80 36.82 5.92
N VAL A 38 3.48 36.95 5.91
CA VAL A 38 2.78 38.23 5.90
C VAL A 38 1.93 38.29 7.16
N LEU A 39 2.20 39.27 8.00
CA LEU A 39 1.42 39.54 9.21
C LEU A 39 0.23 40.44 8.83
N ARG A 40 -0.94 40.07 9.32
CA ARG A 40 -2.20 40.83 9.18
C ARG A 40 -2.60 41.41 10.54
N PRO A 41 -3.59 42.31 10.61
CA PRO A 41 -4.18 42.72 11.88
C PRO A 41 -4.54 41.50 12.73
N GLU A 42 -4.42 41.64 14.05
CA GLU A 42 -4.83 40.61 14.98
C GLU A 42 -6.32 40.33 14.80
N VAL A 43 -6.64 39.06 14.60
CA VAL A 43 -8.01 38.56 14.51
C VAL A 43 -8.29 37.87 15.82
N GLU A 44 -9.42 38.18 16.44
CA GLU A 44 -9.87 37.48 17.64
C GLU A 44 -10.18 36.03 17.27
N VAL A 45 -9.26 35.12 17.61
CA VAL A 45 -9.43 33.68 17.34
C VAL A 45 -10.12 33.06 18.54
N SER A 46 -11.30 32.47 18.32
CA SER A 46 -11.92 31.64 19.34
C SER A 46 -11.07 30.37 19.54
N PRO A 47 -10.48 30.15 20.73
CA PRO A 47 -9.64 28.98 20.96
C PRO A 47 -10.49 27.71 20.82
N ARG A 48 -10.01 26.75 20.05
CA ARG A 48 -10.63 25.42 19.95
C ARG A 48 -10.32 24.67 21.23
N ASP A 49 -11.36 24.17 21.90
CA ASP A 49 -11.18 23.25 23.02
C ASP A 49 -10.61 21.91 22.51
N LEU A 50 -9.42 21.56 22.98
CA LEU A 50 -8.74 20.32 22.61
C LEU A 50 -8.97 19.18 23.61
N ARG A 51 -9.64 19.48 24.74
CA ARG A 51 -9.95 18.48 25.78
C ARG A 51 -10.80 17.35 25.22
N LEU A 52 -10.69 16.17 25.84
CA LEU A 52 -11.63 15.09 25.61
C LEU A 52 -13.00 15.49 26.18
N ALA A 53 -13.95 15.87 25.33
CA ALA A 53 -15.27 16.30 25.74
C ALA A 53 -16.20 15.13 26.13
N ARG A 54 -16.10 14.00 25.42
CA ARG A 54 -16.92 12.80 25.67
C ARG A 54 -16.01 11.58 25.83
N GLY A 55 -16.06 10.96 27.00
CA GLY A 55 -15.34 9.72 27.30
C GLY A 55 -16.17 8.48 26.99
N LEU A 56 -15.48 7.34 26.95
CA LEU A 56 -16.11 6.02 26.90
C LEU A 56 -16.76 5.71 28.25
N ASP A 57 -17.89 4.99 28.23
CA ASP A 57 -18.56 4.53 29.47
C ASP A 57 -17.74 3.38 30.08
N PRO A 58 -17.13 3.54 31.28
CA PRO A 58 -16.31 2.51 31.90
C PRO A 58 -17.07 1.22 32.23
N ARG A 59 -18.41 1.26 32.27
CA ARG A 59 -19.25 0.11 32.57
C ARG A 59 -19.60 -0.72 31.35
N ARG A 60 -19.32 -0.21 30.14
CA ARG A 60 -19.61 -0.90 28.89
C ARG A 60 -18.30 -1.38 28.26
N PRO A 61 -18.14 -2.69 28.04
CA PRO A 61 -16.97 -3.18 27.34
C PRO A 61 -17.01 -2.66 25.89
N VAL A 62 -15.99 -1.89 25.54
CA VAL A 62 -15.80 -1.35 24.19
C VAL A 62 -14.40 -1.75 23.73
N ALA A 63 -14.27 -2.03 22.44
CA ALA A 63 -13.00 -2.31 21.82
C ALA A 63 -12.85 -1.44 20.57
N ARG A 64 -11.61 -1.10 20.25
CA ARG A 64 -11.27 -0.66 18.91
C ARG A 64 -11.39 -1.88 18.02
N GLN A 65 -12.20 -1.78 16.97
CA GLN A 65 -12.46 -2.88 16.05
C GLN A 65 -11.95 -2.45 14.68
N ARG A 66 -11.07 -3.27 14.13
CA ARG A 66 -10.57 -3.15 12.77
C ARG A 66 -11.26 -4.20 11.92
N ARG A 67 -11.96 -3.76 10.88
CA ARG A 67 -12.72 -4.64 10.02
C ARG A 67 -12.55 -4.22 8.57
N VAL A 68 -12.60 -5.20 7.68
CA VAL A 68 -12.70 -4.98 6.25
C VAL A 68 -14.08 -5.48 5.84
N ALA A 69 -14.97 -4.53 5.55
CA ALA A 69 -16.31 -4.86 5.07
C ALA A 69 -16.26 -5.09 3.56
N VAL A 70 -16.51 -6.33 3.15
CA VAL A 70 -16.77 -6.67 1.75
C VAL A 70 -18.20 -6.30 1.43
N ARG A 71 -18.40 -5.46 0.41
CA ARG A 71 -19.71 -4.92 0.07
C ARG A 71 -20.05 -5.21 -1.37
N ALA A 72 -21.17 -5.89 -1.56
CA ALA A 72 -21.83 -5.94 -2.86
C ALA A 72 -22.50 -4.59 -3.18
N HIS A 73 -22.91 -4.44 -4.44
CA HIS A 73 -23.66 -3.27 -4.91
C HIS A 73 -24.84 -2.91 -3.98
N GLY A 74 -24.91 -1.67 -3.52
CA GLY A 74 -26.01 -1.13 -2.69
C GLY A 74 -26.02 -1.56 -1.22
N GLN A 75 -25.11 -2.45 -0.77
CA GLN A 75 -25.07 -2.88 0.63
C GLN A 75 -24.59 -1.72 1.54
N PRO A 76 -25.36 -1.36 2.59
CA PRO A 76 -24.99 -0.25 3.47
C PRO A 76 -23.85 -0.63 4.43
N LEU A 77 -22.95 0.31 4.68
CA LEU A 77 -22.01 0.29 5.80
C LEU A 77 -22.40 1.37 6.79
N ARG A 78 -22.51 1.01 8.07
CA ARG A 78 -22.81 1.95 9.16
C ARG A 78 -21.58 2.16 10.03
N ILE A 79 -21.25 3.41 10.27
CA ILE A 79 -20.24 3.84 11.22
C ILE A 79 -20.96 4.62 12.31
N ALA A 80 -20.88 4.13 13.55
CA ALA A 80 -21.64 4.68 14.67
C ALA A 80 -21.16 6.09 15.08
N ASP A 81 -19.86 6.36 14.94
CA ASP A 81 -19.25 7.62 15.34
C ASP A 81 -18.05 7.98 14.43
N VAL A 82 -18.25 8.98 13.58
CA VAL A 82 -17.21 9.47 12.65
C VAL A 82 -16.10 10.28 13.32
N THR A 83 -16.25 10.69 14.59
CA THR A 83 -15.22 11.47 15.29
C THR A 83 -14.03 10.62 15.72
N THR A 84 -14.27 9.33 16.00
CA THR A 84 -13.25 8.37 16.44
C THR A 84 -12.96 7.31 15.39
N ALA A 85 -13.82 7.16 14.39
CA ALA A 85 -13.64 6.18 13.32
C ALA A 85 -12.68 6.65 12.23
N LYS A 86 -12.07 5.68 11.54
CA LYS A 86 -11.34 5.86 10.29
C LYS A 86 -11.97 4.96 9.24
N LEU A 87 -12.03 5.44 8.01
CA LEU A 87 -12.61 4.71 6.89
C LEU A 87 -11.78 4.97 5.65
N GLU A 88 -11.45 3.91 4.92
CA GLU A 88 -10.95 3.97 3.55
C GLU A 88 -11.71 2.96 2.69
N VAL A 89 -12.14 3.37 1.50
CA VAL A 89 -12.96 2.55 0.60
C VAL A 89 -12.16 2.22 -0.65
N TYR A 90 -12.10 0.95 -1.04
CA TYR A 90 -11.50 0.51 -2.30
C TYR A 90 -12.59 -0.06 -3.20
N ASP A 91 -13.01 0.75 -4.17
CA ASP A 91 -14.13 0.49 -5.08
C ASP A 91 -13.69 0.31 -6.54
N THR A 92 -12.40 0.49 -6.85
CA THR A 92 -11.85 0.31 -8.20
C THR A 92 -10.56 -0.49 -8.20
N VAL A 93 -10.28 -1.14 -9.34
CA VAL A 93 -9.00 -1.79 -9.62
C VAL A 93 -7.84 -0.81 -9.41
N GLY A 94 -8.01 0.46 -9.78
CA GLY A 94 -6.99 1.50 -9.60
C GLY A 94 -6.66 1.80 -8.15
N ARG A 95 -7.65 1.88 -7.26
CA ARG A 95 -7.41 2.08 -5.83
C ARG A 95 -6.68 0.89 -5.21
N VAL A 96 -7.10 -0.34 -5.53
CA VAL A 96 -6.43 -1.56 -5.02
C VAL A 96 -5.01 -1.69 -5.58
N PHE A 97 -4.80 -1.41 -6.87
CA PHE A 97 -3.47 -1.40 -7.47
C PHE A 97 -2.52 -0.44 -6.74
N ARG A 98 -2.99 0.76 -6.38
CA ARG A 98 -2.20 1.73 -5.59
C ARG A 98 -1.89 1.20 -4.18
N LEU A 99 -2.84 0.57 -3.51
CA LEU A 99 -2.62 -0.07 -2.22
C LEU A 99 -1.53 -1.14 -2.31
N LEU A 100 -1.69 -2.10 -3.21
CA LEU A 100 -0.76 -3.21 -3.37
C LEU A 100 0.64 -2.74 -3.80
N THR A 101 0.73 -1.70 -4.63
CA THR A 101 2.01 -1.07 -5.00
C THR A 101 2.68 -0.44 -3.77
N THR A 102 1.91 0.21 -2.90
CA THR A 102 2.42 0.83 -1.66
C THR A 102 2.91 -0.21 -0.66
N LEU A 103 2.22 -1.35 -0.57
CA LEU A 103 2.56 -2.45 0.34
C LEU A 103 3.74 -3.29 -0.15
N GLY A 104 3.74 -3.65 -1.44
CA GLY A 104 4.74 -4.54 -2.02
C GLY A 104 6.05 -3.85 -2.41
N GLY A 105 6.04 -2.55 -2.70
CA GLY A 105 7.25 -1.80 -3.05
C GLY A 105 7.93 -2.25 -4.35
N HIS A 106 7.26 -3.06 -5.17
CA HIS A 106 7.84 -3.65 -6.38
C HIS A 106 7.94 -2.61 -7.50
N ALA A 107 9.16 -2.22 -7.87
CA ALA A 107 9.41 -1.26 -8.96
C ALA A 107 8.76 -1.69 -10.30
N MET A 108 8.59 -3.00 -10.50
CA MET A 108 7.96 -3.55 -11.71
C MET A 108 6.48 -3.19 -11.84
N LEU A 109 5.76 -2.99 -10.72
CA LEU A 109 4.36 -2.58 -10.77
C LEU A 109 4.20 -1.21 -11.43
N GLU A 110 5.15 -0.28 -11.24
CA GLU A 110 5.08 1.04 -11.88
C GLU A 110 5.01 0.96 -13.41
N ARG A 111 5.77 0.03 -14.02
CA ARG A 111 5.75 -0.22 -15.47
C ARG A 111 4.39 -0.76 -15.93
N PHE A 112 3.68 -1.49 -15.08
CA PHE A 112 2.33 -2.02 -15.34
C PHE A 112 1.20 -1.05 -14.94
N GLY A 113 1.50 0.20 -14.57
CA GLY A 113 0.47 1.19 -14.21
C GLY A 113 -0.56 1.47 -15.33
N PHE A 114 -0.26 1.10 -16.58
CA PHE A 114 -1.22 1.19 -17.69
C PHE A 114 -2.44 0.29 -17.52
N VAL A 115 -2.32 -0.81 -16.76
CA VAL A 115 -3.38 -1.79 -16.51
C VAL A 115 -4.62 -1.14 -15.88
N VAL A 116 -4.41 -0.17 -14.98
CA VAL A 116 -5.49 0.58 -14.33
C VAL A 116 -6.31 1.43 -15.32
N ARG A 117 -5.70 1.88 -16.40
CA ARG A 117 -6.35 2.73 -17.43
C ARG A 117 -6.72 1.95 -18.68
N TRP A 118 -6.59 0.62 -18.64
CA TRP A 118 -6.74 -0.24 -19.81
C TRP A 118 -8.01 0.02 -20.63
N PRO A 119 -9.21 0.19 -20.03
CA PRO A 119 -10.43 0.45 -20.81
C PRO A 119 -10.39 1.77 -21.60
N SER A 120 -9.67 2.78 -21.10
CA SER A 120 -9.57 4.10 -21.71
C SER A 120 -8.54 4.16 -22.86
N LEU A 121 -7.72 3.11 -23.05
CA LEU A 121 -6.69 3.07 -24.07
C LEU A 121 -7.26 2.74 -25.45
N ARG A 122 -6.65 3.33 -26.49
CA ARG A 122 -7.02 3.00 -27.89
C ARG A 122 -6.52 1.61 -28.26
N GLU A 123 -7.17 0.97 -29.24
CA GLU A 123 -6.81 -0.40 -29.65
C GLU A 123 -5.34 -0.52 -30.10
N ALA A 124 -4.82 0.48 -30.84
CA ALA A 124 -3.41 0.48 -31.27
C ALA A 124 -2.44 0.55 -30.08
N GLU A 125 -2.77 1.35 -29.06
CA GLU A 125 -1.98 1.49 -27.83
C GLU A 125 -2.04 0.18 -27.01
N LYS A 126 -3.23 -0.43 -26.87
CA LYS A 126 -3.39 -1.74 -26.21
C LYS A 126 -2.52 -2.82 -26.85
N ARG A 127 -2.46 -2.87 -28.19
CA ARG A 127 -1.63 -3.83 -28.93
C ARG A 127 -0.13 -3.59 -28.72
N ALA A 128 0.31 -2.33 -28.73
CA ALA A 128 1.71 -1.98 -28.49
C ALA A 128 2.14 -2.38 -27.06
N LEU A 129 1.34 -2.02 -26.05
CA LEU A 129 1.60 -2.38 -24.65
C LEU A 129 1.59 -3.90 -24.44
N TYR A 130 0.64 -4.60 -25.06
CA TYR A 130 0.63 -6.06 -25.00
C TYR A 130 1.87 -6.67 -25.65
N SER A 131 2.32 -6.15 -26.80
CA SER A 131 3.54 -6.63 -27.46
C SER A 131 4.80 -6.42 -26.62
N GLU A 132 4.87 -5.34 -25.83
CA GLU A 132 6.01 -5.05 -24.97
C GLU A 132 5.97 -5.84 -23.66
N HIS A 133 4.78 -6.08 -23.11
CA HIS A 133 4.57 -6.63 -21.77
C HIS A 133 3.87 -8.00 -21.74
N ALA A 134 3.93 -8.76 -22.84
CA ALA A 134 3.30 -10.07 -22.92
C ALA A 134 3.86 -11.03 -21.86
N CYS A 135 3.02 -11.43 -20.91
CA CYS A 135 3.34 -12.39 -19.86
C CYS A 135 2.07 -13.07 -19.34
N HIS A 136 2.25 -14.11 -18.54
CA HIS A 136 1.18 -14.87 -17.89
C HIS A 136 0.27 -14.01 -17.02
N GLU A 137 0.85 -13.10 -16.23
CA GLU A 137 0.12 -12.16 -15.38
C GLU A 137 -0.86 -11.30 -16.18
N LEU A 138 -0.37 -10.70 -17.26
CA LEU A 138 -1.17 -9.84 -18.13
C LEU A 138 -2.21 -10.66 -18.91
N GLY A 139 -1.85 -11.85 -19.37
CA GLY A 139 -2.78 -12.77 -20.03
C GLY A 139 -3.97 -13.14 -19.14
N LEU A 140 -3.70 -13.48 -17.88
CA LEU A 140 -4.75 -13.77 -16.89
C LEU A 140 -5.60 -12.54 -16.60
N PHE A 141 -4.99 -11.37 -16.38
CA PHE A 141 -5.70 -10.12 -16.18
C PHE A 141 -6.66 -9.80 -17.32
N LEU A 142 -6.16 -9.83 -18.56
CA LEU A 142 -6.96 -9.51 -19.74
C LEU A 142 -8.08 -10.52 -19.99
N SER A 143 -7.85 -11.81 -19.69
CA SER A 143 -8.90 -12.84 -19.86
C SER A 143 -10.15 -12.57 -19.03
N ARG A 144 -10.00 -11.91 -17.87
CA ARG A 144 -11.11 -11.57 -16.97
C ARG A 144 -11.61 -10.14 -17.17
N LYS A 145 -10.70 -9.19 -17.41
CA LYS A 145 -11.01 -7.74 -17.42
C LYS A 145 -11.34 -7.17 -18.81
N ASP A 146 -10.84 -7.78 -19.88
CA ASP A 146 -11.16 -7.41 -21.26
C ASP A 146 -11.26 -8.68 -22.14
N PRO A 147 -12.32 -9.50 -21.96
CA PRO A 147 -12.47 -10.77 -22.66
C PRO A 147 -12.49 -10.63 -24.19
N GLU A 148 -13.00 -9.51 -24.71
CA GLU A 148 -13.06 -9.23 -26.14
C GLU A 148 -11.66 -9.03 -26.74
N PHE A 149 -10.82 -8.20 -26.10
CA PHE A 149 -9.42 -8.05 -26.52
C PHE A 149 -8.66 -9.37 -26.36
N PHE A 150 -8.90 -10.09 -25.27
CA PHE A 150 -8.26 -11.38 -25.02
C PHE A 150 -8.56 -12.39 -26.14
N ALA A 151 -9.82 -12.56 -26.53
CA ALA A 151 -10.22 -13.50 -27.57
C ALA A 151 -9.66 -13.11 -28.96
N ARG A 152 -9.61 -11.81 -29.27
CA ARG A 152 -9.15 -11.30 -30.58
C ARG A 152 -7.63 -11.28 -30.73
N VAL A 153 -6.90 -10.93 -29.67
CA VAL A 153 -5.45 -10.68 -29.74
C VAL A 153 -4.69 -11.73 -28.95
N VAL A 154 -4.95 -11.88 -27.66
CA VAL A 154 -4.12 -12.74 -26.77
C VAL A 154 -4.24 -14.22 -27.13
N LEU A 155 -5.46 -14.72 -27.30
CA LEU A 155 -5.72 -16.15 -27.53
C LEU A 155 -5.04 -16.70 -28.81
N PRO A 156 -5.04 -16.01 -29.97
CA PRO A 156 -4.24 -16.40 -31.12
C PRO A 156 -2.73 -16.52 -30.83
N HIS A 157 -2.15 -15.65 -30.01
CA HIS A 157 -0.72 -15.74 -29.66
C HIS A 157 -0.46 -16.97 -28.78
N LEU A 158 -1.34 -17.24 -27.80
CA LEU A 158 -1.23 -18.43 -26.94
C LEU A 158 -1.37 -19.75 -27.72
N ARG A 159 -2.11 -19.76 -28.83
CA ARG A 159 -2.24 -20.94 -29.69
C ARG A 159 -0.96 -21.30 -30.43
N HIS A 160 -0.15 -20.31 -30.79
CA HIS A 160 1.11 -20.48 -31.51
C HIS A 160 2.33 -20.51 -30.60
N LYS A 161 2.11 -20.51 -29.28
CA LYS A 161 3.15 -20.59 -28.26
C LYS A 161 3.90 -21.92 -28.37
N LYS A 162 5.24 -21.88 -28.35
CA LYS A 162 6.10 -23.06 -28.57
C LYS A 162 6.03 -24.02 -27.39
N HIS A 163 6.17 -23.50 -26.17
CA HIS A 163 6.11 -24.27 -24.94
C HIS A 163 4.95 -23.79 -24.06
N PRO A 164 3.74 -24.35 -24.23
CA PRO A 164 2.61 -24.01 -23.37
C PRO A 164 2.82 -24.60 -21.96
N THR A 165 2.45 -23.81 -20.97
CA THR A 165 2.43 -24.19 -19.55
C THR A 165 0.97 -24.35 -19.07
N PHE A 166 0.80 -24.64 -17.78
CA PHE A 166 -0.52 -24.73 -17.16
C PHE A 166 -1.41 -23.52 -17.46
N LEU A 167 -0.90 -22.30 -17.22
CA LEU A 167 -1.72 -21.10 -17.37
C LEU A 167 -2.11 -20.88 -18.83
N ASP A 168 -1.24 -21.20 -19.78
CA ASP A 168 -1.56 -21.12 -21.21
C ASP A 168 -2.69 -22.09 -21.58
N HIS A 169 -2.63 -23.34 -21.11
CA HIS A 169 -3.70 -24.32 -21.31
C HIS A 169 -5.02 -23.89 -20.66
N TYR A 170 -4.95 -23.34 -19.44
CA TYR A 170 -6.10 -22.80 -18.72
C TYR A 170 -6.77 -21.66 -19.51
N LEU A 171 -5.97 -20.71 -19.99
CA LEU A 171 -6.41 -19.54 -20.76
C LEU A 171 -6.94 -19.90 -22.15
N ARG A 172 -6.39 -20.96 -22.77
CA ARG A 172 -6.88 -21.49 -24.05
C ARG A 172 -8.18 -22.27 -23.92
N GLY A 173 -8.50 -22.73 -22.71
CA GLY A 173 -9.62 -23.63 -22.47
C GLY A 173 -9.36 -25.07 -22.91
N ASP A 174 -8.09 -25.49 -22.90
CA ASP A 174 -7.69 -26.87 -23.17
C ASP A 174 -8.08 -27.81 -22.00
N ASP A 175 -8.01 -29.13 -22.20
CA ASP A 175 -8.21 -30.11 -21.13
C ASP A 175 -7.07 -30.05 -20.10
N LEU A 176 -7.44 -29.87 -18.82
CA LEU A 176 -6.49 -29.74 -17.71
C LEU A 176 -6.31 -31.04 -16.91
N SER A 177 -6.96 -32.14 -17.31
CA SER A 177 -6.93 -33.41 -16.57
C SER A 177 -5.52 -33.95 -16.34
N GLY A 178 -4.57 -33.66 -17.25
CA GLY A 178 -3.16 -34.03 -17.09
C GLY A 178 -2.47 -33.42 -15.88
N TYR A 179 -2.93 -32.25 -15.41
CA TYR A 179 -2.39 -31.54 -14.26
C TYR A 179 -2.82 -32.10 -12.91
N ARG A 180 -3.75 -33.07 -12.89
CA ARG A 180 -4.13 -33.83 -11.68
C ARG A 180 -3.08 -34.85 -11.25
N ARG A 181 -2.14 -35.20 -12.15
CA ARG A 181 -1.07 -36.16 -11.83
C ARG A 181 -0.17 -35.57 -10.72
N PRO A 182 0.22 -36.34 -9.69
CA PRO A 182 0.97 -35.81 -8.54
C PRO A 182 2.19 -34.98 -8.91
N TRP A 183 2.96 -35.42 -9.91
CA TRP A 183 4.13 -34.68 -10.40
C TRP A 183 3.77 -33.34 -11.05
N ALA A 184 2.70 -33.30 -11.86
CA ALA A 184 2.27 -32.07 -12.53
C ALA A 184 1.65 -31.10 -11.52
N PHE A 185 0.78 -31.60 -10.65
CA PHE A 185 0.13 -30.84 -9.59
C PHE A 185 1.14 -30.24 -8.60
N GLY A 186 2.15 -31.01 -8.20
CA GLY A 186 3.18 -30.56 -7.26
C GLY A 186 4.03 -29.41 -7.77
N ARG A 187 4.11 -29.20 -9.08
CA ARG A 187 4.84 -28.10 -9.72
C ARG A 187 4.03 -26.81 -9.84
N LEU A 188 2.71 -26.88 -9.68
CA LEU A 188 1.84 -25.72 -9.77
C LEU A 188 2.00 -24.83 -8.54
N ASN A 189 1.99 -23.52 -8.73
CA ASN A 189 1.87 -22.56 -7.64
C ASN A 189 0.45 -22.51 -7.07
N VAL A 190 0.23 -21.80 -5.96
CA VAL A 190 -1.10 -21.78 -5.30
C VAL A 190 -2.20 -21.26 -6.23
N VAL A 191 -1.92 -20.23 -7.02
CA VAL A 191 -2.90 -19.62 -7.94
C VAL A 191 -3.30 -20.63 -9.00
N GLU A 192 -2.32 -21.30 -9.60
CA GLU A 192 -2.56 -22.32 -10.62
C GLU A 192 -3.36 -23.51 -10.09
N ARG A 193 -3.08 -23.97 -8.86
CA ARG A 193 -3.87 -25.02 -8.18
C ARG A 193 -5.32 -24.59 -7.98
N ILE A 194 -5.55 -23.36 -7.54
CA ILE A 194 -6.90 -22.82 -7.35
C ILE A 194 -7.62 -22.68 -8.69
N LEU A 195 -6.95 -22.20 -9.75
CA LEU A 195 -7.52 -22.10 -11.09
C LEU A 195 -7.87 -23.48 -11.68
N LEU A 196 -7.04 -24.50 -11.43
CA LEU A 196 -7.34 -25.89 -11.80
C LEU A 196 -8.62 -26.36 -11.11
N ALA A 197 -8.75 -26.10 -9.81
CA ALA A 197 -9.92 -26.45 -9.01
C ALA A 197 -11.19 -25.69 -9.47
N GLN A 198 -11.07 -24.43 -9.88
CA GLN A 198 -12.22 -23.70 -10.44
C GLN A 198 -12.74 -24.36 -11.73
N ARG A 199 -11.83 -24.91 -12.55
CA ARG A 199 -12.18 -25.60 -13.81
C ARG A 199 -12.72 -27.01 -13.61
N ILE A 200 -12.15 -27.78 -12.68
CA ILE A 200 -12.53 -29.17 -12.42
C ILE A 200 -13.27 -29.23 -11.08
N GLU A 201 -14.58 -29.43 -11.11
CA GLU A 201 -15.44 -29.40 -9.93
C GLU A 201 -15.00 -30.37 -8.82
N ASP A 202 -14.56 -31.57 -9.18
CA ASP A 202 -14.06 -32.59 -8.23
C ASP A 202 -12.82 -32.14 -7.43
N GLU A 203 -12.04 -31.19 -7.95
CA GLU A 203 -10.82 -30.71 -7.31
C GLU A 203 -11.07 -29.50 -6.38
N ARG A 204 -12.30 -28.96 -6.34
CA ARG A 204 -12.64 -27.77 -5.52
C ARG A 204 -12.44 -28.00 -4.04
N GLU A 205 -13.15 -28.96 -3.46
CA GLU A 205 -13.06 -29.23 -2.02
C GLU A 205 -11.67 -29.70 -1.59
N PRO A 206 -10.99 -30.62 -2.32
CA PRO A 206 -9.63 -31.03 -1.97
C PRO A 206 -8.63 -29.87 -1.97
N VAL A 207 -8.67 -29.01 -2.99
CA VAL A 207 -7.75 -27.86 -3.09
C VAL A 207 -8.08 -26.80 -2.05
N ALA A 208 -9.35 -26.47 -1.84
CA ALA A 208 -9.75 -25.53 -0.79
C ALA A 208 -9.30 -26.01 0.60
N ARG A 209 -9.49 -27.30 0.92
CA ARG A 209 -8.99 -27.90 2.15
C ARG A 209 -7.46 -27.82 2.24
N HIS A 210 -6.75 -28.20 1.18
CA HIS A 210 -5.28 -28.14 1.16
C HIS A 210 -4.73 -26.72 1.36
N VAL A 211 -5.35 -25.72 0.74
CA VAL A 211 -4.97 -24.31 0.92
C VAL A 211 -5.30 -23.85 2.34
N GLY A 212 -6.48 -24.21 2.87
CA GLY A 212 -6.90 -23.91 4.24
C GLY A 212 -5.95 -24.50 5.28
N ASP A 213 -5.63 -25.80 5.18
CA ASP A 213 -4.71 -26.49 6.08
C ASP A 213 -3.31 -25.85 6.04
N ARG A 214 -2.84 -25.44 4.85
CA ARG A 214 -1.55 -24.74 4.72
C ARG A 214 -1.57 -23.34 5.31
N ASP A 215 -2.69 -22.62 5.25
CA ASP A 215 -2.83 -21.31 5.89
C ASP A 215 -2.92 -21.45 7.41
N ASP A 216 -3.64 -22.45 7.93
CA ASP A 216 -3.77 -22.72 9.37
C ASP A 216 -2.45 -23.14 10.03
N LEU A 217 -1.55 -23.76 9.27
CA LEU A 217 -0.19 -24.09 9.73
C LEU A 217 0.73 -22.86 9.81
N ARG A 218 0.34 -21.72 9.26
CA ARG A 218 1.14 -20.49 9.33
C ARG A 218 0.90 -19.82 10.68
N PRO A 219 1.96 -19.51 11.45
CA PRO A 219 1.80 -18.77 12.69
C PRO A 219 1.12 -17.42 12.43
N PRO A 220 0.08 -17.06 13.21
CA PRO A 220 -0.57 -15.77 13.06
C PRO A 220 0.39 -14.62 13.42
N ASP A 221 0.68 -13.75 12.44
CA ASP A 221 1.48 -12.54 12.64
C ASP A 221 0.55 -11.31 12.75
N VAL A 222 0.16 -11.01 14.00
CA VAL A 222 -0.76 -9.91 14.34
C VAL A 222 -0.15 -8.56 14.00
N GLU A 223 1.17 -8.39 14.16
CA GLU A 223 1.85 -7.14 13.88
C GLU A 223 1.94 -6.87 12.39
N HIS A 224 2.23 -7.89 11.58
CA HIS A 224 2.18 -7.78 10.13
C HIS A 224 0.77 -7.47 9.63
N ALA A 225 -0.25 -8.19 10.13
CA ALA A 225 -1.65 -7.90 9.80
C ALA A 225 -2.05 -6.46 10.16
N ASP A 226 -1.65 -5.96 11.34
CA ASP A 226 -1.90 -4.56 11.72
C ASP A 226 -1.17 -3.58 10.80
N ARG A 227 0.11 -3.84 10.46
CA ARG A 227 0.86 -2.98 9.52
C ARG A 227 0.17 -2.88 8.17
N LEU A 228 -0.29 -4.00 7.61
CA LEU A 228 -1.04 -4.03 6.34
C LEU A 228 -2.34 -3.22 6.45
N PHE A 229 -3.10 -3.41 7.53
CA PHE A 229 -4.37 -2.72 7.77
C PHE A 229 -4.17 -1.20 7.95
N GLN A 230 -3.19 -0.78 8.74
CA GLN A 230 -2.89 0.64 8.96
C GLN A 230 -2.37 1.31 7.69
N ALA A 231 -1.58 0.61 6.87
CA ALA A 231 -1.15 1.11 5.58
C ALA A 231 -2.33 1.32 4.62
N ALA A 232 -3.32 0.40 4.63
CA ALA A 232 -4.55 0.58 3.87
C ALA A 232 -5.32 1.84 4.31
N ILE A 233 -5.63 1.98 5.60
CA ILE A 233 -6.36 3.16 6.10
C ILE A 233 -5.60 4.48 5.86
N ARG A 234 -4.26 4.48 5.97
CA ARG A 234 -3.46 5.69 5.76
C ARG A 234 -3.37 6.13 4.30
N GLY A 235 -3.70 5.27 3.33
CA GLY A 235 -3.76 5.64 1.92
C GLY A 235 -4.64 6.86 1.67
N ALA A 236 -5.75 6.97 2.42
CA ALA A 236 -6.69 8.10 2.38
C ALA A 236 -6.05 9.44 2.77
N ALA A 237 -5.12 9.45 3.73
CA ALA A 237 -4.56 10.68 4.28
C ALA A 237 -3.64 11.44 3.29
N LEU A 238 -3.26 10.78 2.19
CA LEU A 238 -2.48 11.39 1.11
C LEU A 238 -3.38 11.95 -0.01
N GLU A 239 -4.66 11.57 -0.06
CA GLU A 239 -5.64 12.16 -0.97
C GLU A 239 -6.20 13.45 -0.35
N THR A 240 -6.00 14.58 -1.02
CA THR A 240 -6.36 15.91 -0.50
C THR A 240 -7.85 16.22 -0.56
N ASP A 241 -8.67 15.28 -1.07
CA ASP A 241 -10.09 15.47 -1.32
C ASP A 241 -10.91 14.69 -0.27
N ASP A 242 -11.71 15.39 0.54
CA ASP A 242 -12.65 14.78 1.50
C ASP A 242 -13.89 14.29 0.74
N ALA A 243 -13.69 13.38 -0.21
CA ALA A 243 -14.71 12.99 -1.19
C ALA A 243 -15.97 12.39 -0.54
N LEU A 244 -15.84 11.86 0.67
CA LEU A 244 -16.96 11.32 1.46
C LEU A 244 -17.52 12.33 2.47
N GLY A 245 -16.92 13.51 2.64
CA GLY A 245 -17.32 14.50 3.65
C GLY A 245 -17.06 14.08 5.10
N PHE A 246 -16.20 13.06 5.29
CA PHE A 246 -15.95 12.42 6.58
C PHE A 246 -15.29 13.39 7.57
N GLY A 247 -14.32 14.18 7.10
CA GLY A 247 -13.62 15.18 7.92
C GLY A 247 -14.48 16.40 8.24
N ALA A 248 -15.39 16.79 7.35
CA ALA A 248 -16.37 17.84 7.60
C ALA A 248 -17.42 17.40 8.64
N ALA A 249 -17.97 16.19 8.51
CA ALA A 249 -18.94 15.62 9.44
C ALA A 249 -18.37 15.43 10.85
N ALA A 250 -17.13 14.94 10.98
CA ALA A 250 -16.45 14.82 12.26
C ALA A 250 -16.32 16.19 12.97
N ARG A 251 -16.01 17.26 12.22
CA ARG A 251 -15.93 18.63 12.77
C ARG A 251 -17.29 19.17 13.22
N LEU A 252 -18.34 18.93 12.44
CA LEU A 252 -19.72 19.29 12.82
C LEU A 252 -20.17 18.55 14.08
N ALA A 253 -19.88 17.25 14.19
CA ALA A 253 -20.21 16.44 15.35
C ALA A 253 -19.44 16.86 16.61
N GLU A 254 -18.22 17.37 16.47
CA GLU A 254 -17.43 17.99 17.54
C GLU A 254 -17.83 19.44 17.86
N GLY A 255 -18.80 20.04 17.16
CA GLY A 255 -19.29 21.40 17.42
C GLY A 255 -18.50 22.53 16.74
N GLY A 256 -17.67 22.22 15.73
CA GLY A 256 -17.00 23.22 14.90
C GLY A 256 -17.88 23.72 13.74
N LEU A 257 -17.78 25.01 13.37
CA LEU A 257 -18.45 25.53 12.18
C LEU A 257 -17.91 24.86 10.89
N PRO A 258 -18.78 24.53 9.93
CA PRO A 258 -18.33 24.08 8.61
C PRO A 258 -17.70 25.25 7.84
N PRO A 259 -16.78 24.99 6.89
CA PRO A 259 -16.46 25.99 5.87
C PRO A 259 -17.75 26.32 5.09
N GLY A 260 -17.99 27.61 4.85
CA GLY A 260 -19.21 28.10 4.18
C GLY A 260 -19.47 27.42 2.84
N GLU A 261 -20.75 27.25 2.51
CA GLU A 261 -21.24 26.61 1.29
C GLU A 261 -20.56 27.17 0.03
N PRO A 262 -20.18 26.32 -0.94
CA PRO A 262 -19.72 26.78 -2.23
C PRO A 262 -20.90 27.41 -3.00
N SER A 263 -20.77 28.70 -3.34
CA SER A 263 -21.67 29.34 -4.30
C SER A 263 -21.61 28.66 -5.67
N PRO A 264 -22.72 28.61 -6.44
CA PRO A 264 -22.77 27.94 -7.71
C PRO A 264 -22.04 28.76 -8.78
N GLU A 265 -20.96 28.20 -9.35
CA GLU A 265 -20.31 28.76 -10.53
C GLU A 265 -20.80 28.09 -11.84
N PRO A 266 -20.81 28.84 -12.96
CA PRO A 266 -21.49 28.46 -14.19
C PRO A 266 -20.73 27.41 -15.00
N ALA A 267 -21.50 26.62 -15.75
CA ALA A 267 -21.00 25.63 -16.69
C ALA A 267 -20.16 26.28 -17.82
N ALA A 268 -18.91 25.84 -17.99
CA ALA A 268 -18.15 26.01 -19.23
C ALA A 268 -17.07 24.92 -19.43
N SER A 269 -17.35 24.06 -20.41
CA SER A 269 -16.46 23.34 -21.34
C SER A 269 -14.95 23.13 -21.04
N GLY A 270 -14.56 21.85 -20.99
CA GLY A 270 -13.54 21.26 -21.90
C GLY A 270 -12.06 21.25 -21.48
N GLY A 271 -11.49 20.04 -21.33
CA GLY A 271 -10.06 19.74 -21.57
C GLY A 271 -9.32 18.98 -20.45
N PRO A 272 -8.64 17.85 -20.74
CA PRO A 272 -7.97 17.03 -19.72
C PRO A 272 -6.60 17.61 -19.34
N ARG A 273 -6.34 17.79 -18.05
CA ARG A 273 -5.00 18.12 -17.53
C ARG A 273 -4.62 17.16 -16.39
N GLY A 274 -3.53 16.44 -16.63
CA GLY A 274 -3.00 15.39 -15.77
C GLY A 274 -2.32 15.89 -14.49
N GLY A 275 -2.56 15.15 -13.41
CA GLY A 275 -1.87 15.28 -12.12
C GLY A 275 -0.57 14.47 -12.12
N GLY A 276 0.54 15.14 -12.42
CA GLY A 276 1.90 14.62 -12.23
C GLY A 276 2.56 15.31 -11.03
N GLY A 277 2.12 14.99 -9.81
CA GLY A 277 2.57 15.67 -8.58
C GLY A 277 3.38 14.82 -7.61
N ALA A 278 3.24 13.50 -7.64
CA ALA A 278 3.91 12.60 -6.68
C ALA A 278 5.22 11.98 -7.21
N TYR A 279 5.63 12.28 -8.45
CA TYR A 279 6.67 11.53 -9.18
C TYR A 279 8.13 11.99 -8.96
N LYS A 280 8.40 12.97 -8.08
CA LYS A 280 9.75 13.57 -7.98
C LYS A 280 10.59 13.15 -6.77
N LYS A 281 10.01 12.61 -5.71
CA LYS A 281 10.81 12.14 -4.55
C LYS A 281 11.43 10.75 -4.72
N ALA A 282 10.89 9.91 -5.62
CA ALA A 282 11.49 8.61 -5.95
C ALA A 282 12.80 8.73 -6.76
N LYS A 283 12.92 9.75 -7.63
CA LYS A 283 14.10 9.94 -8.50
C LYS A 283 15.41 10.25 -7.76
N SER A 284 15.32 10.84 -6.56
CA SER A 284 16.51 11.21 -5.77
C SER A 284 17.12 10.04 -5.01
N ARG A 285 16.30 9.05 -4.60
CA ARG A 285 16.80 7.80 -3.98
C ARG A 285 17.32 6.81 -5.02
N MET A 286 16.76 6.87 -6.24
CA MET A 286 17.17 6.02 -7.35
C MET A 286 18.58 6.35 -7.88
N ARG A 287 19.08 7.58 -7.73
CA ARG A 287 20.43 7.93 -8.18
C ARG A 287 21.55 7.51 -7.21
N SER A 288 21.22 7.18 -5.96
CA SER A 288 22.17 6.63 -4.99
C SER A 288 22.12 5.11 -4.94
N ALA A 289 20.94 4.48 -5.08
CA ALA A 289 20.80 3.02 -5.06
C ALA A 289 21.28 2.35 -6.36
N LEU A 290 21.05 2.94 -7.54
CA LEU A 290 21.60 2.44 -8.82
C LEU A 290 23.13 2.56 -8.94
N ARG A 291 23.81 3.12 -7.93
CA ARG A 291 25.27 3.19 -7.88
C ARG A 291 25.89 2.16 -6.94
N GLU A 292 25.09 1.45 -6.14
CA GLU A 292 25.55 0.41 -5.22
C GLU A 292 25.16 -1.02 -5.66
N GLU A 293 24.24 -1.20 -6.61
CA GLU A 293 23.86 -2.53 -7.16
C GLU A 293 24.45 -2.83 -8.56
N ALA A 294 25.48 -2.09 -8.99
CA ALA A 294 26.18 -2.34 -10.26
C ALA A 294 27.52 -3.10 -10.09
N ASP A 295 27.83 -3.57 -8.89
CA ASP A 295 29.08 -4.28 -8.56
C ASP A 295 28.77 -5.61 -7.84
N ASP A 296 28.16 -6.59 -8.51
CA ASP A 296 28.30 -8.01 -8.11
C ASP A 296 27.94 -8.99 -9.25
N ASP A 297 28.67 -8.94 -10.37
CA ASP A 297 28.70 -10.02 -11.36
C ASP A 297 30.05 -10.75 -11.25
N GLY A 298 30.13 -11.68 -10.30
CA GLY A 298 31.25 -12.61 -10.15
C GLY A 298 31.27 -13.64 -11.27
N PHE A 299 32.12 -13.42 -12.28
CA PHE A 299 32.56 -14.46 -13.21
C PHE A 299 34.08 -14.65 -13.07
N LEU A 300 34.47 -15.86 -12.66
CA LEU A 300 35.86 -16.29 -12.51
C LEU A 300 36.56 -16.27 -13.87
N ALA A 301 37.49 -15.33 -14.05
CA ALA A 301 38.47 -15.33 -15.13
C ALA A 301 39.87 -15.39 -14.51
N ASP A 302 40.59 -16.47 -14.80
CA ASP A 302 41.99 -16.66 -14.44
C ASP A 302 42.83 -15.48 -14.92
N GLU A 303 43.56 -14.87 -13.98
CA GLU A 303 44.62 -13.90 -14.22
C GLU A 303 45.86 -14.60 -14.80
N GLU A 304 46.16 -14.39 -16.08
CA GLU A 304 47.55 -14.43 -16.57
C GLU A 304 48.02 -13.01 -16.88
N ALA A 305 48.94 -12.56 -16.04
CA ALA A 305 49.61 -11.28 -16.11
C ALA A 305 50.68 -11.27 -17.21
N GLU A 306 50.51 -10.43 -18.24
CA GLU A 306 51.63 -9.99 -19.08
C GLU A 306 52.11 -8.60 -18.64
N SER A 307 53.21 -8.62 -17.90
CA SER A 307 54.03 -7.47 -17.55
C SER A 307 54.60 -6.79 -18.79
N GLY A 308 54.24 -5.53 -19.01
CA GLY A 308 54.92 -4.65 -19.95
C GLY A 308 56.35 -4.38 -19.50
N VAL A 309 57.32 -4.90 -20.26
CA VAL A 309 58.74 -4.51 -20.15
C VAL A 309 58.99 -3.37 -21.13
N GLU A 310 59.33 -2.20 -20.59
CA GLU A 310 59.96 -1.11 -21.35
C GLU A 310 61.25 -1.61 -21.99
N LEU A 311 61.38 -1.48 -23.31
CA LEU A 311 62.67 -1.55 -23.98
C LEU A 311 62.98 -0.21 -24.63
N ALA A 312 63.93 0.48 -24.02
CA ALA A 312 64.52 1.72 -24.50
C ALA A 312 65.24 1.53 -25.85
N SER A 313 65.06 2.53 -26.71
CA SER A 313 65.96 3.07 -27.74
C SER A 313 67.14 2.24 -28.26
N VAL A 314 67.17 2.01 -29.58
CA VAL A 314 68.35 2.29 -30.42
C VAL A 314 67.89 2.85 -31.77
N ALA A 315 68.56 3.92 -32.20
CA ALA A 315 68.24 4.73 -33.36
C ALA A 315 68.75 4.17 -34.70
N SER A 316 68.12 4.70 -35.76
CA SER A 316 68.69 5.02 -37.08
C SER A 316 68.87 3.88 -38.10
N VAL A 317 68.20 4.00 -39.25
CA VAL A 317 68.78 4.44 -40.54
C VAL A 317 67.70 4.33 -41.65
N GLY A 318 67.61 5.36 -42.51
CA GLY A 318 67.27 5.18 -43.92
C GLY A 318 65.80 5.38 -44.32
N GLY A 319 65.57 6.42 -45.13
CA GLY A 319 64.27 6.75 -45.70
C GLY A 319 63.79 5.83 -46.84
N TYR A 320 62.66 6.26 -47.41
CA TYR A 320 61.80 5.65 -48.43
C TYR A 320 60.69 4.73 -47.89
N GLY A 321 59.47 5.28 -47.75
CA GLY A 321 58.25 4.46 -47.59
C GLY A 321 57.03 5.05 -46.87
N GLY A 322 56.98 6.34 -46.51
CA GLY A 322 55.88 6.91 -45.69
C GLY A 322 54.49 6.93 -46.35
N ASP A 323 54.40 6.92 -47.69
CA ASP A 323 53.13 7.00 -48.41
C ASP A 323 52.36 5.66 -48.46
N GLY A 324 53.04 4.53 -48.27
CA GLY A 324 52.42 3.20 -48.29
C GLY A 324 51.63 2.92 -47.01
N GLN A 325 52.22 3.21 -45.85
CA GLN A 325 51.57 3.01 -44.54
C GLN A 325 50.39 3.97 -44.33
N ALA A 326 50.51 5.22 -44.75
CA ALA A 326 49.41 6.18 -44.66
C ALA A 326 48.22 5.79 -45.55
N ARG A 327 48.49 5.28 -46.78
CA ARG A 327 47.45 4.75 -47.68
C ARG A 327 46.82 3.46 -47.16
N ASP A 328 47.61 2.55 -46.60
CA ASP A 328 47.12 1.32 -45.97
C ASP A 328 46.23 1.62 -44.75
N LEU A 329 46.64 2.56 -43.88
CA LEU A 329 45.81 3.04 -42.77
C LEU A 329 44.51 3.70 -43.25
N ALA A 330 44.56 4.50 -44.32
CA ALA A 330 43.38 5.12 -44.93
C ALA A 330 42.45 4.07 -45.56
N MET A 331 42.98 3.07 -46.25
CA MET A 331 42.21 1.95 -46.79
C MET A 331 41.58 1.09 -45.69
N ARG A 332 42.30 0.81 -44.59
CA ARG A 332 41.76 0.12 -43.40
C ARG A 332 40.67 0.92 -42.70
N GLN A 333 40.79 2.25 -42.65
CA GLN A 333 39.72 3.12 -42.14
C GLN A 333 38.50 3.14 -43.07
N GLN A 334 38.69 3.12 -44.39
CA GLN A 334 37.60 2.99 -45.37
C GLN A 334 36.91 1.62 -45.27
N GLN A 335 37.66 0.53 -45.09
CA GLN A 335 37.10 -0.81 -44.87
C GLN A 335 36.36 -0.92 -43.53
N ARG A 336 36.84 -0.29 -42.45
CA ARG A 336 36.12 -0.22 -41.16
C ARG A 336 34.78 0.53 -41.25
N ARG A 337 34.63 1.48 -42.18
CA ARG A 337 33.34 2.15 -42.44
C ARG A 337 32.33 1.27 -43.19
N LEU A 338 32.81 0.26 -43.93
CA LEU A 338 31.98 -0.74 -44.63
C LEU A 338 31.71 -1.97 -43.77
N PHE A 339 32.50 -2.20 -42.72
CA PHE A 339 32.27 -3.24 -41.72
C PHE A 339 31.24 -2.77 -40.69
N ARG A 340 30.03 -3.29 -40.78
CA ARG A 340 29.04 -3.22 -39.71
C ARG A 340 29.26 -4.46 -38.84
N ALA A 341 29.72 -4.28 -37.61
CA ALA A 341 29.73 -5.37 -36.65
C ALA A 341 28.30 -5.91 -36.57
N LEU A 342 28.10 -7.18 -36.96
CA LEU A 342 26.84 -7.86 -36.71
C LEU A 342 26.64 -7.86 -35.20
N GLU A 343 25.46 -7.45 -34.75
CA GLU A 343 25.09 -7.59 -33.34
C GLU A 343 25.27 -9.05 -32.94
N THR A 344 25.75 -9.28 -31.71
CA THR A 344 25.88 -10.62 -31.16
C THR A 344 24.55 -11.35 -31.30
N THR A 345 24.57 -12.58 -31.78
CA THR A 345 23.36 -13.40 -31.89
C THR A 345 22.71 -13.48 -30.51
N GLN A 346 21.51 -12.93 -30.39
CA GLN A 346 20.72 -13.00 -29.17
C GLN A 346 20.03 -14.36 -29.13
N GLU A 347 20.19 -15.09 -28.02
CA GLU A 347 19.34 -16.24 -27.72
C GLU A 347 18.03 -15.73 -27.13
N TRP A 348 16.93 -16.02 -27.81
CA TRP A 348 15.59 -15.67 -27.32
C TRP A 348 15.06 -16.83 -26.48
N ALA A 349 14.95 -16.61 -25.17
CA ALA A 349 14.27 -17.53 -24.26
C ALA A 349 12.83 -17.09 -24.05
N GLU A 350 11.91 -18.06 -24.01
CA GLU A 350 10.50 -17.80 -23.76
C GLU A 350 10.26 -17.54 -22.27
N ASN A 351 10.02 -16.28 -21.91
CA ASN A 351 9.63 -15.91 -20.56
C ASN A 351 8.11 -16.07 -20.41
N HIS A 352 7.70 -16.97 -19.53
CA HIS A 352 6.31 -17.28 -19.23
C HIS A 352 5.72 -16.22 -18.28
N TYR A 353 6.18 -16.23 -17.04
CA TYR A 353 6.00 -15.15 -16.09
C TYR A 353 6.99 -14.02 -16.40
N HIS A 354 6.61 -12.79 -16.05
CA HIS A 354 7.32 -11.60 -16.50
C HIS A 354 8.76 -11.51 -15.96
N HIS A 355 9.76 -11.64 -16.85
CA HIS A 355 11.19 -11.62 -16.54
C HIS A 355 11.63 -12.56 -15.41
N LEU A 356 11.02 -13.74 -15.33
CA LEU A 356 11.44 -14.81 -14.41
C LEU A 356 12.05 -15.98 -15.17
N THR A 357 13.14 -16.53 -14.67
CA THR A 357 13.75 -17.75 -15.20
C THR A 357 12.90 -18.99 -14.87
N LEU A 358 13.07 -20.10 -15.59
CA LEU A 358 12.23 -21.29 -15.41
C LEU A 358 12.33 -21.91 -14.01
N ASP A 359 13.47 -21.79 -13.35
CA ASP A 359 13.70 -22.25 -11.97
C ASP A 359 12.97 -21.39 -10.92
N GLN A 360 12.75 -20.10 -11.23
CA GLN A 360 12.00 -19.18 -10.37
C GLN A 360 10.47 -19.35 -10.50
N GLN A 361 10.00 -20.05 -11.53
CA GLN A 361 8.58 -20.28 -11.82
C GLN A 361 8.01 -21.52 -11.10
N GLY A 362 8.58 -21.88 -9.95
CA GLY A 362 8.19 -23.05 -9.18
C GLY A 362 6.92 -22.84 -8.33
N PRO A 363 6.56 -23.86 -7.52
CA PRO A 363 5.39 -23.81 -6.63
C PRO A 363 5.40 -22.66 -5.63
N GLU A 364 6.60 -22.20 -5.26
CA GLU A 364 6.82 -21.16 -4.26
C GLU A 364 6.79 -19.74 -4.86
N LEU A 365 6.57 -19.59 -6.17
CA LEU A 365 6.43 -18.28 -6.82
C LEU A 365 5.31 -17.43 -6.19
N VAL A 366 4.20 -18.09 -5.87
CA VAL A 366 3.10 -17.51 -5.09
C VAL A 366 2.76 -18.48 -3.96
N THR A 367 2.87 -18.00 -2.73
CA THR A 367 2.66 -18.80 -1.52
C THR A 367 1.24 -18.66 -1.00
N VAL A 368 0.82 -19.59 -0.15
CA VAL A 368 -0.50 -19.56 0.49
C VAL A 368 -0.61 -18.36 1.43
N ASN A 369 -1.71 -17.62 1.34
CA ASN A 369 -2.10 -16.58 2.27
C ASN A 369 -3.62 -16.51 2.42
N PRO A 370 -4.15 -15.69 3.37
CA PRO A 370 -5.59 -15.58 3.59
C PRO A 370 -6.37 -15.12 2.34
N PHE A 371 -5.76 -14.32 1.46
CA PHE A 371 -6.41 -13.91 0.20
C PHE A 371 -6.62 -15.11 -0.74
N TRP A 372 -5.59 -15.95 -0.92
CA TRP A 372 -5.70 -17.15 -1.75
C TRP A 372 -6.56 -18.22 -1.10
N ARG A 373 -6.64 -18.26 0.25
CA ARG A 373 -7.63 -19.08 0.98
C ARG A 373 -9.05 -18.68 0.61
N ASP A 374 -9.38 -17.39 0.71
CA ASP A 374 -10.70 -16.89 0.32
C ASP A 374 -11.03 -17.23 -1.14
N PHE A 375 -10.04 -17.10 -2.03
CA PHE A 375 -10.23 -17.42 -3.45
C PHE A 375 -10.41 -18.92 -3.73
N ALA A 376 -9.80 -19.78 -2.92
CA ALA A 376 -9.94 -21.23 -3.03
C ALA A 376 -11.34 -21.70 -2.58
N GLU A 377 -11.93 -21.04 -1.58
CA GLU A 377 -13.27 -21.30 -1.07
C GLU A 377 -14.37 -20.67 -1.95
N HIS A 378 -14.01 -19.65 -2.73
CA HIS A 378 -14.93 -18.93 -3.58
C HIS A 378 -15.53 -19.81 -4.70
N ARG A 379 -16.85 -19.67 -4.90
CA ARG A 379 -17.59 -20.39 -5.93
C ARG A 379 -17.71 -19.60 -7.23
N PRO A 380 -17.44 -20.21 -8.39
CA PRO A 380 -17.62 -19.55 -9.68
C PRO A 380 -19.06 -19.07 -9.88
N GLY A 381 -19.22 -17.83 -10.35
CA GLY A 381 -20.52 -17.23 -10.68
C GLY A 381 -20.94 -16.09 -9.76
N GLU A 382 -20.28 -15.94 -8.61
CA GLU A 382 -20.40 -14.77 -7.75
C GLU A 382 -19.21 -13.83 -7.96
N PRO A 383 -19.34 -12.50 -7.78
CA PRO A 383 -18.21 -11.60 -7.79
C PRO A 383 -17.23 -11.94 -6.65
N PHE A 384 -15.95 -12.11 -6.96
CA PHE A 384 -14.92 -12.35 -5.97
C PHE A 384 -14.39 -11.05 -5.38
N LEU A 385 -14.57 -10.88 -4.08
CA LEU A 385 -13.95 -9.85 -3.26
C LEU A 385 -13.42 -10.52 -1.99
N SER A 386 -12.27 -10.06 -1.51
CA SER A 386 -11.64 -10.61 -0.30
C SER A 386 -11.31 -9.50 0.70
N PRO A 387 -11.67 -9.68 1.99
CA PRO A 387 -11.23 -8.76 3.05
C PRO A 387 -9.71 -8.80 3.24
N HIS A 388 -9.04 -9.85 2.78
CA HIS A 388 -7.61 -10.08 2.91
C HIS A 388 -6.78 -9.56 1.73
N VAL A 389 -7.34 -8.69 0.88
CA VAL A 389 -6.64 -8.15 -0.31
C VAL A 389 -5.23 -7.64 -0.02
N ALA A 390 -5.01 -7.03 1.15
CA ALA A 390 -3.70 -6.48 1.53
C ALA A 390 -2.61 -7.54 1.71
N HIS A 391 -2.97 -8.83 1.87
CA HIS A 391 -2.00 -9.92 1.98
C HIS A 391 -1.43 -10.36 0.63
N ALA A 392 -2.08 -10.02 -0.49
CA ALA A 392 -1.65 -10.39 -1.84
C ALA A 392 -0.61 -9.41 -2.42
N CYS A 393 0.48 -9.17 -1.68
CA CYS A 393 1.51 -8.18 -2.02
C CYS A 393 2.95 -8.75 -2.02
N GLY A 394 3.12 -10.06 -1.91
CA GLY A 394 4.42 -10.72 -1.76
C GLY A 394 5.29 -10.68 -3.02
N SER A 395 4.69 -10.70 -4.22
CA SER A 395 5.41 -10.59 -5.49
C SER A 395 4.62 -9.83 -6.56
N PHE A 396 5.30 -9.39 -7.63
CA PHE A 396 4.64 -8.80 -8.79
C PHE A 396 3.58 -9.74 -9.38
N THR A 397 3.92 -11.01 -9.55
CA THR A 397 3.01 -12.05 -10.07
C THR A 397 1.78 -12.19 -9.19
N GLU A 398 1.96 -12.24 -7.88
CA GLU A 398 0.85 -12.32 -6.93
C GLU A 398 -0.10 -11.12 -7.04
N VAL A 399 0.45 -9.90 -7.05
CA VAL A 399 -0.35 -8.66 -7.16
C VAL A 399 -1.17 -8.66 -8.46
N MET A 400 -0.55 -9.00 -9.59
CA MET A 400 -1.25 -9.01 -10.87
C MET A 400 -2.33 -10.09 -10.94
N CYS A 401 -2.05 -11.29 -10.41
CA CYS A 401 -3.04 -12.36 -10.32
C CYS A 401 -4.20 -11.96 -9.40
N ALA A 402 -3.93 -11.31 -8.25
CA ALA A 402 -4.96 -10.81 -7.35
C ALA A 402 -5.86 -9.77 -8.03
N LEU A 403 -5.28 -8.82 -8.76
CA LEU A 403 -6.04 -7.83 -9.53
C LEU A 403 -6.86 -8.43 -10.68
N ALA A 404 -6.38 -9.53 -11.26
CA ALA A 404 -7.10 -10.26 -12.29
C ALA A 404 -8.37 -10.92 -11.74
N VAL A 405 -8.28 -11.52 -10.54
CA VAL A 405 -9.38 -12.30 -9.96
C VAL A 405 -10.38 -11.47 -9.16
N LEU A 406 -9.99 -10.30 -8.66
CA LEU A 406 -10.89 -9.39 -7.94
C LEU A 406 -11.92 -8.78 -8.86
N ASP A 407 -13.21 -8.90 -8.55
CA ASP A 407 -14.31 -8.35 -9.35
C ASP A 407 -14.66 -6.90 -8.99
N LEU A 408 -13.63 -6.04 -8.98
CA LEU A 408 -13.78 -4.59 -8.89
C LEU A 408 -13.84 -3.95 -10.29
N PRO A 409 -14.63 -2.88 -10.46
CA PRO A 409 -14.71 -2.12 -11.71
C PRO A 409 -13.48 -1.22 -11.91
N PHE A 410 -13.31 -0.69 -13.12
CA PHE A 410 -12.29 0.32 -13.41
C PHE A 410 -12.72 1.74 -13.02
N GLU A 411 -14.01 2.01 -13.08
CA GLU A 411 -14.64 3.27 -12.65
C GLU A 411 -15.78 2.91 -11.69
N ALA A 412 -15.85 3.59 -10.55
CA ALA A 412 -16.87 3.37 -9.53
C ALA A 412 -17.94 4.46 -9.61
N GLU A 413 -19.19 4.07 -9.34
CA GLU A 413 -20.28 5.03 -9.16
C GLU A 413 -20.13 5.77 -7.83
N ALA A 414 -20.46 7.07 -7.84
CA ALA A 414 -20.39 7.90 -6.65
C ALA A 414 -21.29 7.31 -5.54
N PRO A 415 -20.75 7.12 -4.31
CA PRO A 415 -21.55 6.57 -3.23
C PRO A 415 -22.53 7.60 -2.68
N GLU A 416 -23.67 7.11 -2.18
CA GLU A 416 -24.58 7.89 -1.35
C GLU A 416 -24.09 7.84 0.11
N VAL A 417 -23.89 9.02 0.71
CA VAL A 417 -23.46 9.16 2.10
C VAL A 417 -24.52 9.95 2.87
N VAL A 418 -25.04 9.36 3.94
CA VAL A 418 -26.04 10.00 4.81
C VAL A 418 -25.47 10.12 6.21
N TYR A 419 -25.53 11.34 6.76
CA TYR A 419 -25.12 11.64 8.13
C TYR A 419 -26.34 11.91 9.02
N ALA A 420 -26.34 11.28 10.20
CA ALA A 420 -27.29 11.53 11.26
C ALA A 420 -26.52 11.88 12.55
N GLY A 421 -26.13 13.15 12.68
CA GLY A 421 -25.22 13.58 13.75
C GLY A 421 -23.82 12.97 13.56
N ALA A 422 -23.39 12.12 14.48
CA ALA A 422 -22.10 11.41 14.40
C ALA A 422 -22.19 10.06 13.67
N GLU A 423 -23.40 9.55 13.40
CA GLU A 423 -23.59 8.30 12.66
C GLU A 423 -23.50 8.58 11.16
N MET A 424 -22.80 7.70 10.44
CA MET A 424 -22.70 7.73 8.98
C MET A 424 -23.18 6.41 8.39
N THR A 425 -24.03 6.52 7.37
CA THR A 425 -24.39 5.40 6.50
C THR A 425 -23.84 5.63 5.11
N LEU A 426 -23.00 4.71 4.64
CA LEU A 426 -22.43 4.70 3.29
C LEU A 426 -23.15 3.64 2.44
N ARG A 427 -23.67 4.00 1.28
CA ARG A 427 -24.24 3.10 0.26
C ARG A 427 -23.48 3.29 -1.05
N GLY A 428 -22.78 2.26 -1.49
CA GLY A 428 -21.97 2.31 -2.72
C GLY A 428 -22.76 1.80 -3.90
N GLY A 429 -22.68 2.50 -5.04
CA GLY A 429 -23.20 2.04 -6.33
C GLY A 429 -22.29 1.01 -7.02
N SER A 430 -21.24 0.53 -6.36
CA SER A 430 -20.32 -0.46 -6.92
C SER A 430 -19.81 -1.40 -5.83
N PRO A 431 -19.42 -2.65 -6.19
CA PRO A 431 -18.75 -3.55 -5.25
C PRO A 431 -17.49 -2.90 -4.69
N SER A 432 -17.27 -3.01 -3.37
CA SER A 432 -16.16 -2.31 -2.70
C SER A 432 -15.66 -3.04 -1.46
N LEU A 433 -14.42 -2.74 -1.09
CA LEU A 433 -13.79 -3.16 0.17
C LEU A 433 -13.63 -1.92 1.06
N ALA A 434 -14.34 -1.88 2.19
CA ALA A 434 -14.23 -0.76 3.12
C ALA A 434 -13.39 -1.17 4.34
N PHE A 435 -12.19 -0.62 4.42
CA PHE A 435 -11.33 -0.74 5.59
C PHE A 435 -11.79 0.30 6.60
N HIS A 436 -12.27 -0.16 7.75
CA HIS A 436 -12.74 0.75 8.78
C HIS A 436 -12.30 0.34 10.16
N GLU A 437 -12.01 1.36 10.95
CA GLU A 437 -11.59 1.24 12.33
C GLU A 437 -12.55 2.10 13.15
N GLN A 438 -13.18 1.52 14.16
CA GLN A 438 -14.12 2.25 15.01
C GLN A 438 -14.07 1.71 16.44
N ILE A 439 -14.44 2.53 17.42
CA ILE A 439 -14.68 2.06 18.78
C ILE A 439 -16.13 1.59 18.86
N ALA A 440 -16.33 0.31 19.12
CA ALA A 440 -17.65 -0.30 19.17
C ALA A 440 -17.78 -1.23 20.39
N PRO A 441 -19.02 -1.56 20.83
CA PRO A 441 -19.24 -2.52 21.89
C PRO A 441 -18.51 -3.84 21.61
N ALA A 442 -17.80 -4.34 22.62
CA ALA A 442 -17.09 -5.61 22.54
C ALA A 442 -17.98 -6.74 23.06
N GLU A 443 -17.97 -7.88 22.37
CA GLU A 443 -18.63 -9.09 22.86
C GLU A 443 -17.83 -9.65 24.05
N PRO A 444 -18.50 -10.01 25.16
CA PRO A 444 -17.81 -10.64 26.28
C PRO A 444 -17.26 -12.01 25.86
N VAL A 445 -16.02 -12.29 26.22
CA VAL A 445 -15.42 -13.61 25.99
C VAL A 445 -16.11 -14.62 26.90
N ALA A 446 -16.58 -15.74 26.33
CA ALA A 446 -17.29 -16.77 27.08
C ALA A 446 -16.42 -17.46 28.15
N GLU A 447 -15.11 -17.58 27.89
CA GLU A 447 -14.12 -18.10 28.84
C GLU A 447 -13.19 -16.98 29.30
N ALA A 448 -12.93 -16.93 30.61
CA ALA A 448 -12.00 -15.97 31.18
C ALA A 448 -10.57 -16.29 30.75
N ILE A 449 -10.04 -15.51 29.83
CA ILE A 449 -8.62 -15.55 29.47
C ILE A 449 -7.84 -15.01 30.70
N PRO A 450 -6.89 -15.78 31.27
CA PRO A 450 -6.19 -15.37 32.49
C PRO A 450 -5.12 -14.33 32.17
N LEU A 451 -5.53 -13.12 31.76
CA LEU A 451 -4.65 -11.99 31.50
C LEU A 451 -4.51 -11.15 32.77
N LEU A 452 -3.27 -10.87 33.19
CA LEU A 452 -3.01 -9.95 34.30
C LEU A 452 -2.87 -8.53 33.74
N VAL A 453 -3.68 -7.62 34.25
CA VAL A 453 -3.66 -6.20 33.86
C VAL A 453 -3.38 -5.36 35.09
N ALA A 454 -2.31 -4.58 35.07
CA ALA A 454 -1.98 -3.61 36.10
C ALA A 454 -1.97 -2.20 35.48
N GLN A 455 -2.69 -1.26 36.10
CA GLN A 455 -2.74 0.13 35.68
C GLN A 455 -2.26 1.02 36.82
N SER A 456 -1.34 1.93 36.51
CA SER A 456 -0.80 2.92 37.43
C SER A 456 -0.77 4.29 36.76
N ILE A 457 -1.07 5.35 37.51
CA ILE A 457 -0.93 6.73 37.05
C ILE A 457 0.23 7.36 37.81
N LEU A 458 1.14 8.00 37.07
CA LEU A 458 2.35 8.62 37.59
C LEU A 458 2.32 10.12 37.27
N ARG A 459 2.84 10.96 38.17
CA ARG A 459 3.05 12.37 37.85
C ARG A 459 4.29 12.49 36.96
N HIS A 460 4.20 13.19 35.83
CA HIS A 460 5.25 13.15 34.80
C HIS A 460 6.58 13.75 35.27
N ASP A 461 6.53 14.80 36.09
CA ASP A 461 7.66 15.54 36.68
C ASP A 461 8.17 14.95 38.01
N ASP A 462 7.41 14.04 38.63
CA ASP A 462 7.73 13.44 39.93
C ASP A 462 7.35 11.95 39.93
N ARG A 463 8.07 11.17 39.13
CA ARG A 463 7.76 9.76 38.84
C ARG A 463 8.25 8.78 39.90
N HIS A 464 9.29 9.14 40.65
CA HIS A 464 10.06 8.18 41.45
C HIS A 464 10.13 8.62 42.91
N HIS A 465 10.13 7.63 43.81
CA HIS A 465 10.56 7.81 45.19
C HIS A 465 11.59 6.74 45.56
N TYR A 466 12.47 7.07 46.49
CA TYR A 466 13.57 6.19 46.90
C TYR A 466 13.24 5.55 48.24
N VAL A 467 13.26 4.22 48.29
CA VAL A 467 13.09 3.44 49.53
C VAL A 467 14.27 2.48 49.60
N GLY A 468 15.12 2.62 50.61
CA GLY A 468 16.25 1.70 50.82
C GLY A 468 17.26 1.62 49.65
N ASN A 469 17.57 2.75 49.00
CA ASN A 469 18.39 2.83 47.77
C ASN A 469 17.77 2.17 46.51
N GLU A 470 16.52 1.74 46.57
CA GLU A 470 15.77 1.27 45.40
C GLU A 470 14.82 2.35 44.87
N VAL A 471 14.68 2.41 43.55
CA VAL A 471 13.79 3.36 42.85
C VAL A 471 12.42 2.72 42.70
N HIS A 472 11.40 3.36 43.25
CA HIS A 472 10.01 2.92 43.13
C HIS A 472 9.15 3.95 42.41
N ASP A 473 8.21 3.46 41.60
CA ASP A 473 7.20 4.29 40.95
C ASP A 473 6.33 4.98 42.01
N LYS A 474 6.24 6.32 41.93
CA LYS A 474 5.36 7.13 42.78
C LYS A 474 3.95 7.16 42.17
N VAL A 475 3.18 6.11 42.45
CA VAL A 475 1.81 5.96 41.96
C VAL A 475 0.88 6.97 42.63
N VAL A 476 0.11 7.68 41.80
CA VAL A 476 -0.91 8.63 42.22
C VAL A 476 -2.20 7.87 42.50
N THR A 477 -2.64 7.86 43.75
CA THR A 477 -3.89 7.21 44.19
C THR A 477 -5.02 8.20 44.50
N GLY A 478 -4.69 9.49 44.62
CA GLY A 478 -5.63 10.57 44.90
C GLY A 478 -6.16 11.25 43.63
N GLU A 479 -6.71 12.44 43.81
CA GLU A 479 -7.25 13.26 42.74
C GLU A 479 -6.15 13.72 41.76
N LEU A 480 -6.51 13.77 40.47
CA LEU A 480 -5.64 14.33 39.44
C LEU A 480 -5.76 15.85 39.44
N LEU A 481 -4.64 16.53 39.59
CA LEU A 481 -4.55 17.97 39.70
C LEU A 481 -4.61 18.67 38.34
N VAL A 482 -5.17 19.87 38.36
CA VAL A 482 -5.28 20.71 37.19
C VAL A 482 -3.92 21.28 36.77
N GLY A 483 -3.62 21.28 35.46
CA GLY A 483 -2.39 21.83 34.91
C GLY A 483 -1.14 20.98 35.15
N VAL A 484 -1.30 19.77 35.69
CA VAL A 484 -0.22 18.82 35.96
C VAL A 484 -0.28 17.69 34.94
N VAL A 485 0.86 17.38 34.33
CA VAL A 485 0.97 16.28 33.35
C VAL A 485 1.09 14.95 34.09
N TYR A 486 0.22 14.01 33.76
CA TYR A 486 0.26 12.64 34.24
C TYR A 486 0.65 11.68 33.13
N THR A 487 1.34 10.61 33.49
CA THR A 487 1.64 9.46 32.62
C THR A 487 0.84 8.26 33.11
N GLY A 488 -0.05 7.72 32.27
CA GLY A 488 -0.64 6.41 32.51
C GLY A 488 0.33 5.30 32.13
N LYS A 489 0.52 4.29 32.99
CA LYS A 489 1.31 3.08 32.76
C LYS A 489 0.38 1.87 32.87
N VAL A 490 0.24 1.11 31.80
CA VAL A 490 -0.55 -0.13 31.77
C VAL A 490 0.36 -1.28 31.43
N VAL A 491 0.45 -2.27 32.32
CA VAL A 491 1.22 -3.50 32.14
C VAL A 491 0.26 -4.65 31.91
N LEU A 492 0.45 -5.35 30.80
CA LEU A 492 -0.25 -6.58 30.47
C LEU A 492 0.68 -7.76 30.70
N THR A 493 0.19 -8.88 31.20
CA THR A 493 0.98 -10.10 31.31
C THR A 493 0.12 -11.28 30.95
N ASN A 494 0.58 -12.06 29.97
CA ASN A 494 0.03 -13.35 29.61
C ASN A 494 0.82 -14.44 30.41
N PRO A 495 0.24 -15.01 31.47
CA PRO A 495 0.83 -16.10 32.24
C PRO A 495 0.62 -17.48 31.60
N THR A 496 -0.06 -17.56 30.45
CA THR A 496 -0.31 -18.84 29.75
C THR A 496 0.80 -19.17 28.75
N SER A 497 0.83 -20.43 28.31
CA SER A 497 1.71 -20.87 27.22
C SER A 497 1.12 -20.61 25.82
N ALA A 498 -0.11 -20.12 25.73
CA ALA A 498 -0.77 -19.85 24.47
C ALA A 498 -0.48 -18.43 24.01
N THR A 499 -0.15 -18.25 22.73
CA THR A 499 -0.03 -16.92 22.14
C THR A 499 -1.40 -16.26 22.08
N LEU A 500 -1.54 -15.12 22.73
CA LEU A 500 -2.76 -14.31 22.70
C LEU A 500 -2.57 -13.13 21.76
N ALA A 501 -3.48 -13.00 20.79
CA ALA A 501 -3.65 -11.77 20.01
C ALA A 501 -4.52 -10.81 20.83
N LEU A 502 -3.96 -9.67 21.22
CA LEU A 502 -4.60 -8.71 22.11
C LEU A 502 -4.70 -7.34 21.44
N GLU A 503 -5.83 -6.67 21.65
CA GLU A 503 -6.02 -5.26 21.29
C GLU A 503 -6.38 -4.48 22.56
N LEU A 504 -5.47 -3.59 22.98
CA LEU A 504 -5.62 -2.75 24.16
C LEU A 504 -6.10 -1.37 23.73
N LEU A 505 -7.27 -0.93 24.22
CA LEU A 505 -7.77 0.43 24.04
C LEU A 505 -7.52 1.26 25.31
N LEU A 506 -6.79 2.35 25.16
CA LEU A 506 -6.52 3.34 26.20
C LEU A 506 -7.21 4.66 25.84
N GLN A 507 -7.77 5.34 26.84
CA GLN A 507 -8.34 6.68 26.68
C GLN A 507 -7.91 7.56 27.86
N ILE A 508 -7.57 8.82 27.56
CA ILE A 508 -7.31 9.82 28.61
C ILE A 508 -8.61 10.16 29.35
N PRO A 509 -8.54 10.67 30.59
CA PRO A 509 -9.72 11.13 31.31
C PRO A 509 -10.48 12.24 30.56
N VAL A 510 -11.79 12.29 30.74
CA VAL A 510 -12.62 13.41 30.26
C VAL A 510 -12.10 14.73 30.85
N GLY A 511 -12.01 15.77 30.03
CA GLY A 511 -11.44 17.06 30.41
C GLY A 511 -9.91 17.15 30.31
N ALA A 512 -9.21 16.04 30.07
CA ALA A 512 -7.77 16.06 29.82
C ALA A 512 -7.43 16.36 28.35
N VAL A 513 -6.23 16.88 28.11
CA VAL A 513 -5.67 17.11 26.77
C VAL A 513 -4.47 16.19 26.58
N PRO A 514 -4.26 15.53 25.43
CA PRO A 514 -3.04 14.77 25.19
C PRO A 514 -1.83 15.69 24.99
N VAL A 515 -0.66 15.29 25.50
CA VAL A 515 0.61 16.03 25.36
C VAL A 515 1.69 15.16 24.71
N ALA A 516 2.73 15.77 24.16
CA ALA A 516 3.88 15.08 23.55
C ALA A 516 3.50 14.09 22.42
N ALA A 517 2.61 14.52 21.53
CA ALA A 517 2.09 13.72 20.40
C ALA A 517 1.26 12.48 20.79
N ALA A 518 0.81 12.38 22.04
CA ALA A 518 -0.20 11.41 22.43
C ALA A 518 -1.55 11.68 21.73
N SER A 519 -2.40 10.67 21.66
CA SER A 519 -3.77 10.77 21.16
C SER A 519 -4.78 10.70 22.32
N ARG A 520 -5.99 11.23 22.11
CA ARG A 520 -7.10 11.14 23.10
C ARG A 520 -7.46 9.69 23.43
N SER A 521 -7.44 8.84 22.41
CA SER A 521 -7.57 7.39 22.52
C SER A 521 -6.50 6.72 21.68
N SER A 522 -5.89 5.65 22.19
CA SER A 522 -4.91 4.84 21.47
C SER A 522 -5.30 3.37 21.57
N GLY A 523 -5.24 2.66 20.44
CA GLY A 523 -5.33 1.21 20.40
C GLY A 523 -3.96 0.62 20.10
N ILE A 524 -3.57 -0.39 20.84
CA ILE A 524 -2.31 -1.10 20.71
C ILE A 524 -2.64 -2.56 20.40
N SER A 525 -2.14 -3.07 19.28
CA SER A 525 -2.23 -4.49 18.95
C SER A 525 -0.90 -5.17 19.19
N SER A 526 -0.97 -6.36 19.77
CA SER A 526 0.21 -7.16 20.05
C SER A 526 -0.13 -8.65 20.07
N ALA A 527 0.84 -9.47 19.68
CA ALA A 527 0.85 -10.89 19.97
C ALA A 527 1.74 -11.13 21.20
N SER A 528 1.17 -11.67 22.28
CA SER A 528 1.96 -12.02 23.47
C SER A 528 2.03 -13.53 23.62
N ALA A 529 3.19 -14.11 23.33
CA ALA A 529 3.49 -15.53 23.52
C ALA A 529 3.82 -15.88 24.99
N ALA A 530 4.34 -14.94 25.76
CA ALA A 530 4.53 -14.93 27.22
C ALA A 530 5.09 -13.56 27.66
N THR A 531 4.82 -13.13 28.91
CA THR A 531 5.29 -11.90 29.59
C THR A 531 5.78 -10.78 28.68
N LEU A 532 4.85 -9.98 28.16
CA LEU A 532 5.16 -8.76 27.44
C LEU A 532 4.93 -7.56 28.35
N LEU A 533 5.99 -6.97 28.89
CA LEU A 533 5.88 -5.71 29.64
C LEU A 533 5.66 -4.57 28.63
N MET A 534 4.43 -4.40 28.15
CA MET A 534 4.08 -3.18 27.43
C MET A 534 4.00 -2.05 28.44
N THR A 535 4.75 -0.97 28.21
CA THR A 535 4.55 0.31 28.89
C THR A 535 4.00 1.28 27.86
N ALA A 536 2.69 1.48 27.86
CA ALA A 536 2.06 2.51 27.07
C ALA A 536 2.02 3.81 27.88
N ASP A 537 3.02 4.68 27.70
CA ASP A 537 3.04 6.01 28.33
C ASP A 537 2.07 6.93 27.57
N SER A 538 0.94 7.26 28.19
CA SER A 538 0.06 8.34 27.72
C SER A 538 0.22 9.55 28.64
N ALA A 539 0.78 10.64 28.11
CA ALA A 539 0.97 11.89 28.84
C ALA A 539 -0.23 12.82 28.63
N ALA A 540 -0.92 13.21 29.70
CA ALA A 540 -2.05 14.15 29.64
C ALA A 540 -2.11 15.06 30.87
N PRO A 541 -2.17 16.39 30.71
CA PRO A 541 -2.62 17.30 31.74
C PRO A 541 -4.12 17.19 31.96
N THR A 542 -4.53 17.13 33.22
CA THR A 542 -5.94 17.21 33.64
C THR A 542 -6.31 18.68 33.81
N THR A 543 -7.51 19.11 33.41
CA THR A 543 -8.06 20.43 33.75
C THR A 543 -9.59 20.34 33.82
N ALA A 544 -10.18 20.54 35.00
CA ALA A 544 -11.63 20.43 35.20
C ALA A 544 -12.39 21.69 34.74
N MET A 545 -13.67 21.51 34.35
CA MET A 545 -14.73 22.34 34.92
C MET A 545 -15.25 21.63 36.17
#